data_AF-A0A9E2MKW6-F1
#
_entry.id   AF-A0A9E2MKW6-F1
#
_cell.length_a   1.000
_cell.length_b   1.000
_cell.length_c   1.000
_cell.angle_alpha   90.00
_cell.angle_beta   90.00
_cell.angle_gamma   90.00
#
_symmetry.space_group_name_H-M   'P 1'
#
loop_
_entity.id
_entity.type
_entity.pdbx_description
1 polymer ?
#
loop_
_entity_poly.entity_id
_entity_poly.type
_entity_poly.pdbx_seq_one_letter_code
_entity_poly.pdbx_strand_id
1 'polypeptide(L)'
;MVKIDTDKILGKDDMAKAASSGMDFTEKTRSASFLQKDNDVLFSRSLQCGIEIMRIEEALEKKKNMRKYYGKAFKALNKEYPQNTNGGYFIRVKKGHTVELPIQACLFLKKQGFKQKVHNVIIVEEGAKAYIITGCAASRAAEESFHLGISEFYVQKGGYLNFTM
;
A
#
# COMPACT_ATOMS: atom_id res chain seq x y z
N MET A 1 11.82 -11.37 -15.96
CA MET A 1 10.91 -10.28 -15.56
C MET A 1 9.51 -10.68 -16.01
N VAL A 2 8.62 -11.07 -15.08
CA VAL A 2 7.26 -11.51 -15.43
C VAL A 2 6.46 -10.28 -15.88
N LYS A 3 6.13 -10.21 -17.18
CA LYS A 3 5.26 -9.15 -17.71
C LYS A 3 3.93 -9.22 -16.96
N ILE A 4 3.52 -8.08 -16.41
CA ILE A 4 2.15 -7.88 -15.94
C ILE A 4 1.27 -8.01 -17.16
N ASP A 5 0.39 -9.03 -17.18
CA ASP A 5 -0.67 -9.11 -18.18
C ASP A 5 -1.73 -8.07 -17.80
N THR A 6 -1.48 -6.83 -18.23
CA THR A 6 -2.23 -5.64 -17.83
C THR A 6 -3.72 -5.78 -18.15
N ASP A 7 -4.07 -6.45 -19.25
CA ASP A 7 -5.46 -6.66 -19.67
C ASP A 7 -6.25 -7.62 -18.76
N LYS A 8 -5.57 -8.43 -17.93
CA LYS A 8 -6.21 -9.33 -16.96
C LYS A 8 -6.38 -8.75 -15.56
N ILE A 9 -5.78 -7.59 -15.28
CA ILE A 9 -5.73 -7.02 -13.92
C ILE A 9 -6.87 -6.03 -13.71
N LEU A 10 -7.00 -5.07 -14.63
CA LEU A 10 -8.05 -4.06 -14.65
C LEU A 10 -8.48 -3.85 -16.11
N GLY A 11 -9.73 -3.40 -16.32
CA GLY A 11 -10.15 -2.96 -17.66
C GLY A 11 -9.37 -1.71 -18.08
N LYS A 12 -9.25 -1.45 -19.39
CA LYS A 12 -8.46 -0.31 -19.93
C LYS A 12 -8.82 1.03 -19.26
N ASP A 13 -10.10 1.32 -19.10
CA ASP A 13 -10.57 2.55 -18.45
C ASP A 13 -10.16 2.62 -16.97
N ASP A 14 -10.25 1.50 -16.26
CA ASP A 14 -9.87 1.41 -14.85
C ASP A 14 -8.34 1.55 -14.68
N MET A 15 -7.56 1.01 -15.61
CA MET A 15 -6.11 1.22 -15.63
C MET A 15 -5.74 2.67 -15.88
N ALA A 16 -6.39 3.35 -16.84
CA ALA A 16 -6.14 4.77 -17.10
C ALA A 16 -6.43 5.62 -15.85
N LYS A 17 -7.51 5.29 -15.12
CA LYS A 17 -7.85 5.93 -13.84
C LYS A 17 -6.82 5.66 -12.75
N ALA A 18 -6.38 4.42 -12.57
CA ALA A 18 -5.32 4.09 -11.63
C ALA A 18 -3.99 4.78 -12.00
N ALA A 19 -3.66 4.87 -13.29
CA ALA A 19 -2.47 5.58 -13.75
C ALA A 19 -2.54 7.09 -13.47
N SER A 20 -3.74 7.68 -13.59
CA SER A 20 -3.95 9.10 -13.29
C SER A 20 -3.69 9.47 -11.82
N SER A 21 -3.71 8.50 -10.90
CA SER A 21 -3.33 8.67 -9.49
C SER A 21 -1.86 8.32 -9.20
N GLY A 22 -1.02 8.17 -10.24
CA GLY A 22 0.43 7.98 -10.11
C GLY A 22 0.91 6.53 -10.22
N MET A 23 0.01 5.57 -10.48
CA MET A 23 0.36 4.16 -10.69
C MET A 23 1.09 3.98 -12.04
N ASP A 24 2.35 3.53 -11.99
CA ASP A 24 3.13 3.15 -13.16
C ASP A 24 3.09 1.62 -13.33
N PHE A 25 2.24 1.13 -14.24
CA PHE A 25 2.12 -0.29 -14.56
C PHE A 25 3.34 -0.86 -15.29
N THR A 26 4.23 -0.02 -15.84
CA THR A 26 5.49 -0.48 -16.42
C THR A 26 6.53 -0.80 -15.35
N GLU A 27 6.37 -0.19 -14.17
CA GLU A 27 7.26 -0.26 -13.00
C GLU A 27 8.73 0.10 -13.28
N LYS A 28 9.03 0.71 -14.43
CA LYS A 28 10.41 1.09 -14.80
C LYS A 28 10.99 2.16 -13.87
N THR A 29 10.10 2.93 -13.24
CA THR A 29 10.46 4.04 -12.36
C THR A 29 10.07 3.77 -10.89
N ARG A 30 10.03 2.49 -10.50
CA ARG A 30 9.49 2.06 -9.20
C ARG A 30 10.38 0.99 -8.56
N SER A 31 10.47 1.00 -7.23
CA SER A 31 11.27 0.01 -6.47
C SER A 31 10.43 -1.15 -5.92
N ALA A 32 9.13 -0.96 -5.79
CA ALA A 32 8.17 -1.97 -5.38
C ALA A 32 6.76 -1.49 -5.75
N SER A 33 5.83 -2.42 -5.94
CA SER A 33 4.46 -2.11 -6.33
C SER A 33 3.44 -2.97 -5.60
N PHE A 34 2.32 -2.35 -5.27
CA PHE A 34 1.14 -2.99 -4.70
C PHE A 34 -0.11 -2.46 -5.39
N LEU A 35 -1.04 -3.33 -5.77
CA LEU A 35 -2.35 -2.97 -6.27
C LEU A 35 -3.42 -3.83 -5.60
N GLN A 36 -4.35 -3.16 -4.93
CA GLN A 36 -5.56 -3.76 -4.40
C GLN A 36 -6.79 -3.18 -5.10
N LYS A 37 -7.69 -4.05 -5.54
CA LYS A 37 -9.00 -3.70 -6.09
C LYS A 37 -10.08 -4.22 -5.16
N ASP A 38 -10.91 -3.32 -4.62
CA ASP A 38 -11.87 -3.65 -3.57
C ASP A 38 -11.15 -4.34 -2.39
N ASN A 39 -11.42 -5.63 -2.13
CA ASN A 39 -10.71 -6.44 -1.13
C ASN A 39 -9.64 -7.36 -1.75
N ASP A 40 -9.50 -7.41 -3.07
CA ASP A 40 -8.63 -8.35 -3.77
C ASP A 40 -7.28 -7.69 -4.07
N VAL A 41 -6.18 -8.25 -3.54
CA VAL A 41 -4.83 -7.83 -3.92
C VAL A 41 -4.50 -8.47 -5.26
N LEU A 42 -4.42 -7.65 -6.30
CA LEU A 42 -4.17 -8.11 -7.66
C LEU A 42 -2.70 -8.43 -7.88
N PHE A 43 -1.80 -7.64 -7.29
CA PHE A 43 -0.39 -7.96 -7.19
C PHE A 43 0.31 -7.20 -6.08
N SER A 44 1.38 -7.79 -5.56
CA SER A 44 2.34 -7.17 -4.65
C SER A 44 3.71 -7.73 -4.97
N ARG A 45 4.70 -6.87 -5.24
CA ARG A 45 6.08 -7.31 -5.49
C ARG A 45 7.10 -6.25 -5.16
N SER A 46 8.20 -6.70 -4.57
CA SER A 46 9.41 -5.90 -4.45
C SER A 46 10.29 -6.10 -5.68
N LEU A 47 10.84 -5.02 -6.21
CA LEU A 47 11.78 -5.03 -7.34
C LEU A 47 13.22 -4.79 -6.88
N GLN A 48 13.41 -4.38 -5.63
CA GLN A 48 14.70 -4.11 -5.02
C GLN A 48 14.88 -4.87 -3.71
N CYS A 49 16.12 -5.17 -3.36
CA CYS A 49 16.46 -5.70 -2.05
C CYS A 49 16.17 -4.66 -0.96
N GLY A 50 15.95 -5.12 0.28
CA GLY A 50 15.71 -4.22 1.40
C GLY A 50 14.31 -3.64 1.52
N ILE A 51 13.43 -3.89 0.54
CA ILE A 51 12.02 -3.49 0.58
C ILE A 51 11.15 -4.73 0.76
N GLU A 52 10.29 -4.72 1.77
CA GLU A 52 9.23 -5.70 1.96
C GLU A 52 7.89 -5.01 1.63
N ILE A 53 7.13 -5.58 0.69
CA ILE A 53 5.78 -5.13 0.36
C ILE A 53 4.86 -6.35 0.23
N MET A 54 3.75 -6.34 0.96
CA MET A 54 2.75 -7.40 0.91
C MET A 54 1.43 -6.91 1.46
N ARG A 55 0.42 -7.78 1.42
CA ARG A 55 -0.86 -7.55 2.07
C ARG A 55 -0.69 -7.50 3.60
N ILE A 56 -1.42 -6.63 4.28
CA ILE A 56 -1.26 -6.43 5.73
C ILE A 56 -1.54 -7.71 6.54
N GLU A 57 -2.55 -8.49 6.17
CA GLU A 57 -2.86 -9.76 6.84
C GLU A 57 -1.73 -10.78 6.69
N GLU A 58 -1.10 -10.85 5.52
CA GLU A 58 0.07 -11.69 5.29
C GLU A 58 1.25 -11.28 6.18
N ALA A 59 1.47 -9.97 6.36
CA ALA A 59 2.50 -9.47 7.26
C ALA A 59 2.19 -9.82 8.73
N LEU A 60 0.93 -9.73 9.15
CA LEU A 60 0.48 -10.10 10.50
C LEU A 60 0.67 -11.59 10.81
N GLU A 61 0.50 -12.46 9.80
CA GLU A 61 0.72 -13.90 9.92
C GLU A 61 2.21 -14.26 9.90
N LYS A 62 2.95 -13.78 8.90
CA LYS A 62 4.34 -14.23 8.64
C LYS A 62 5.38 -13.56 9.53
N LYS A 63 5.10 -12.36 10.05
CA LYS A 63 6.11 -11.55 10.76
C LYS A 63 5.75 -11.46 12.24
N LYS A 64 6.48 -12.21 13.08
CA LYS A 64 6.30 -12.26 14.55
C LYS A 64 6.16 -10.88 15.21
N ASN A 65 6.94 -9.91 14.73
CA ASN A 65 6.98 -8.57 15.29
C ASN A 65 5.91 -7.61 14.73
N MET A 66 5.08 -8.02 13.77
CA MET A 66 4.14 -7.10 13.12
C MET A 66 3.01 -6.66 14.05
N ARG A 67 2.58 -7.55 14.95
CA ARG A 67 1.54 -7.26 15.95
C ARG A 67 1.88 -6.11 16.89
N LYS A 68 3.17 -5.76 17.04
CA LYS A 68 3.59 -4.62 17.86
C LYS A 68 3.40 -3.27 17.17
N TYR A 69 3.17 -3.27 15.85
CA TYR A 69 2.96 -2.06 15.05
C TYR A 69 1.48 -1.86 14.73
N TYR A 70 0.74 -2.92 14.40
CA TYR A 70 -0.67 -2.80 14.05
C TYR A 70 -1.51 -2.28 15.23
N GLY A 71 -2.19 -1.15 15.06
CA GLY A 71 -2.99 -0.48 16.09
C GLY A 71 -2.20 0.33 17.11
N LYS A 72 -0.86 0.33 17.03
CA LYS A 72 -0.03 0.95 18.08
C LYS A 72 -0.13 2.47 18.07
N ALA A 73 -0.26 3.10 16.90
CA ALA A 73 -0.40 4.55 16.81
C ALA A 73 -1.69 5.03 17.48
N PHE A 74 -2.81 4.33 17.21
CA PHE A 74 -4.10 4.61 17.85
C PHE A 74 -4.08 4.40 19.35
N LYS A 75 -3.47 3.30 19.82
CA LYS A 75 -3.29 3.06 21.26
C LYS A 75 -2.48 4.18 21.93
N ALA A 76 -1.39 4.63 21.29
CA ALA A 76 -0.56 5.71 21.82
C ALA A 76 -1.30 7.06 21.88
N LEU A 77 -2.24 7.29 20.98
CA LEU A 77 -3.09 8.49 20.94
C LEU A 77 -4.36 8.37 21.79
N ASN A 78 -4.59 7.23 22.44
CA ASN A 78 -5.85 6.90 23.12
C ASN A 78 -7.08 7.13 22.22
N LYS A 79 -6.99 6.66 20.98
CA LYS A 79 -8.06 6.74 19.97
C LYS A 79 -8.50 5.34 19.56
N GLU A 80 -9.80 5.18 19.36
CA GLU A 80 -10.34 3.99 18.72
C GLU A 80 -10.26 4.11 17.19
N TYR A 81 -10.26 2.95 16.53
CA TYR A 81 -10.34 2.86 15.08
C TYR A 81 -11.16 1.64 14.65
N PRO A 82 -11.80 1.66 13.47
CA PRO A 82 -12.54 0.52 12.95
C PRO A 82 -11.65 -0.72 12.83
N GLN A 83 -12.00 -1.80 13.54
CA GLN A 83 -11.25 -3.06 13.49
C GLN A 83 -11.65 -3.94 12.29
N ASN A 84 -12.84 -3.72 11.72
CA ASN A 84 -13.36 -4.48 10.58
C ASN A 84 -12.79 -3.99 9.25
N THR A 85 -11.47 -4.07 9.13
CA THR A 85 -10.72 -3.78 7.89
C THR A 85 -10.42 -5.06 7.12
N ASN A 86 -10.27 -4.93 5.81
CA ASN A 86 -9.95 -6.03 4.90
C ASN A 86 -8.97 -5.50 3.85
N GLY A 87 -7.72 -5.95 3.95
CA GLY A 87 -6.62 -5.54 3.11
C GLY A 87 -5.99 -4.22 3.54
N GLY A 88 -5.25 -3.65 2.61
CA GLY A 88 -4.23 -2.66 2.89
C GLY A 88 -2.83 -3.25 2.72
N TYR A 89 -1.86 -2.35 2.58
CA TYR A 89 -0.48 -2.72 2.36
C TYR A 89 0.34 -2.68 3.64
N PHE A 90 1.25 -3.63 3.75
CA PHE A 90 2.42 -3.53 4.61
C PHE A 90 3.61 -3.13 3.76
N ILE A 91 4.31 -2.07 4.14
CA ILE A 91 5.58 -1.67 3.53
C ILE A 91 6.63 -1.54 4.63
N ARG A 92 7.79 -2.17 4.44
CA ARG A 92 8.95 -1.98 5.30
C ARG A 92 10.21 -1.76 4.48
N VAL A 93 10.94 -0.69 4.81
CA VAL A 93 12.28 -0.42 4.29
C VAL A 93 13.28 -0.75 5.38
N LYS A 94 14.14 -1.73 5.11
CA LYS A 94 15.09 -2.29 6.08
C LYS A 94 16.16 -1.29 6.50
N LYS A 95 16.73 -1.52 7.69
CA LYS A 95 17.76 -0.67 8.31
C LYS A 95 18.83 -0.24 7.30
N GLY A 96 19.14 1.05 7.28
CA GLY A 96 20.16 1.68 6.43
C GLY A 96 19.88 1.68 4.92
N HIS A 97 18.78 1.10 4.43
CA HIS A 97 18.48 1.09 3.01
C HIS A 97 17.89 2.43 2.56
N THR A 98 18.38 2.95 1.43
CA THR A 98 17.80 4.10 0.74
C THR A 98 17.08 3.61 -0.49
N VAL A 99 15.79 3.93 -0.59
CA VAL A 99 14.97 3.68 -1.77
C VAL A 99 15.30 4.74 -2.82
N GLU A 100 15.88 4.33 -3.95
CA GLU A 100 16.28 5.26 -5.02
C GLU A 100 15.11 5.71 -5.90
N LEU A 101 14.20 4.79 -6.21
CA LEU A 101 12.96 5.05 -6.96
C LEU A 101 11.74 4.82 -6.06
N PRO A 102 10.65 5.57 -6.19
CA PRO A 102 9.53 5.45 -5.26
C PRO A 102 8.92 4.04 -5.22
N ILE A 103 8.52 3.61 -4.03
CA ILE A 103 7.59 2.50 -3.84
C ILE A 103 6.21 3.01 -4.22
N GLN A 104 5.44 2.23 -4.97
CA GLN A 104 4.05 2.58 -5.28
C GLN A 104 3.04 1.63 -4.66
N ALA A 105 1.91 2.20 -4.24
CA ALA A 105 0.73 1.44 -3.87
C ALA A 105 -0.50 2.07 -4.55
N CYS A 106 -1.44 1.22 -4.98
CA CYS A 106 -2.72 1.70 -5.48
C CYS A 106 -3.87 0.95 -4.80
N LEU A 107 -4.84 1.73 -4.32
CA LEU A 107 -6.08 1.26 -3.71
C LEU A 107 -7.22 1.65 -4.66
N PHE A 108 -7.70 0.68 -5.42
CA PHE A 108 -8.69 0.87 -6.47
C PHE A 108 -10.07 0.41 -6.01
N LEU A 109 -11.07 1.26 -6.17
CA LEU A 109 -12.46 0.96 -5.81
C LEU A 109 -13.27 0.69 -7.09
N LYS A 110 -13.91 -0.47 -7.20
CA LYS A 110 -14.60 -0.86 -8.45
C LYS A 110 -16.09 -1.14 -8.28
N LYS A 111 -16.46 -1.89 -7.25
CA LYS A 111 -17.85 -2.35 -7.09
C LYS A 111 -18.77 -1.22 -6.60
N GLN A 112 -19.97 -1.14 -7.17
CA GLN A 112 -21.04 -0.26 -6.71
C GLN A 112 -21.41 -0.58 -5.26
N GLY A 113 -21.67 0.45 -4.44
CA GLY A 113 -22.05 0.29 -3.03
C GLY A 113 -20.96 -0.34 -2.14
N PHE A 114 -19.75 -0.55 -2.66
CA PHE A 114 -18.70 -1.24 -1.93
C PHE A 114 -18.07 -0.36 -0.85
N LYS A 115 -17.87 -0.93 0.33
CA LYS A 115 -17.23 -0.26 1.48
C LYS A 115 -15.82 -0.79 1.65
N GLN A 116 -14.85 -0.16 0.99
CA GLN A 116 -13.44 -0.52 1.12
C GLN A 116 -12.89 0.08 2.41
N LYS A 117 -12.53 -0.79 3.35
CA LYS A 117 -11.90 -0.42 4.63
C LYS A 117 -10.54 -1.08 4.71
N VAL A 118 -9.48 -0.31 4.55
CA VAL A 118 -8.11 -0.83 4.53
C VAL A 118 -7.31 -0.35 5.73
N HIS A 119 -6.35 -1.17 6.15
CA HIS A 119 -5.38 -0.80 7.18
C HIS A 119 -3.97 -0.98 6.63
N ASN A 120 -3.29 0.14 6.40
CA ASN A 120 -1.94 0.19 5.90
C ASN A 120 -0.95 0.39 7.05
N VAL A 121 0.21 -0.26 6.97
CA VAL A 121 1.30 0.00 7.90
C VAL A 121 2.60 0.19 7.13
N ILE A 122 3.28 1.31 7.40
CA ILE A 122 4.59 1.63 6.85
C ILE A 122 5.62 1.64 7.98
N ILE A 123 6.73 0.94 7.78
CA ILE A 123 7.86 0.92 8.71
C ILE A 123 9.12 1.34 7.96
N VAL A 124 9.67 2.50 8.34
CA VAL A 124 10.99 2.93 7.91
C VAL A 124 11.95 2.65 9.06
N GLU A 125 12.82 1.65 8.88
CA GLU A 125 13.77 1.26 9.92
C GLU A 125 14.87 2.29 10.14
N GLU A 126 15.66 2.07 11.19
CA GLU A 126 16.74 2.96 11.58
C GLU A 126 17.65 3.32 10.39
N GLY A 127 17.88 4.61 10.17
CA GLY A 127 18.71 5.12 9.08
C GLY A 127 18.20 4.85 7.66
N ALA A 128 17.01 4.28 7.49
CA ALA A 128 16.44 3.99 6.17
C ALA A 128 15.77 5.23 5.56
N LYS A 129 15.74 5.33 4.23
CA LYS A 129 15.05 6.42 3.51
C LYS A 129 14.05 5.83 2.53
N ALA A 130 12.80 6.27 2.63
CA ALA A 130 11.70 5.79 1.80
C ALA A 130 11.01 6.93 1.07
N TYR A 131 10.71 6.71 -0.21
CA TYR A 131 9.84 7.55 -1.02
C TYR A 131 8.68 6.68 -1.45
N ILE A 132 7.46 7.08 -1.10
CA ILE A 132 6.25 6.28 -1.34
C ILE A 132 5.22 7.15 -2.05
N ILE A 133 4.64 6.61 -3.13
CA ILE A 133 3.52 7.19 -3.85
C ILE A 133 2.32 6.25 -3.66
N THR A 134 1.25 6.73 -3.04
CA THR A 134 0.00 5.98 -2.89
C THR A 134 -1.09 6.63 -3.73
N GLY A 135 -1.60 5.92 -4.73
CA GLY A 135 -2.73 6.40 -5.52
C GLY A 135 -4.05 5.76 -5.09
N CYS A 136 -5.09 6.57 -4.86
CA CYS A 136 -6.47 6.09 -4.75
C CYS A 136 -7.24 6.45 -6.02
N ALA A 137 -7.96 5.49 -6.59
CA ALA A 137 -8.78 5.72 -7.78
C ALA A 137 -10.05 4.87 -7.74
N ALA A 138 -11.11 5.35 -8.40
CA ALA A 138 -12.40 4.67 -8.43
C ALA A 138 -12.89 4.47 -9.87
N SER A 139 -13.39 3.27 -10.17
CA SER A 139 -14.08 2.96 -11.42
C SER A 139 -15.32 3.84 -11.59
N ARG A 140 -15.80 4.00 -12.83
CA ARG A 140 -17.09 4.69 -13.06
C ARG A 140 -18.24 3.91 -12.43
N ALA A 141 -18.13 2.58 -12.36
CA ALA A 141 -19.13 1.70 -11.75
C ALA A 141 -19.16 1.75 -10.22
N ALA A 142 -18.21 2.44 -9.56
CA ALA A 142 -18.13 2.50 -8.11
C ALA A 142 -19.08 3.56 -7.52
N GLU A 143 -20.30 3.66 -8.05
CA GLU A 143 -21.31 4.59 -7.52
C GLU A 143 -21.70 4.21 -6.08
N GLU A 144 -22.00 5.21 -5.26
CA GLU A 144 -22.38 5.04 -3.84
C GLU A 144 -21.39 4.21 -3.00
N SER A 145 -20.13 4.13 -3.45
CA SER A 145 -19.06 3.41 -2.77
C SER A 145 -18.33 4.31 -1.76
N PHE A 146 -17.62 3.69 -0.82
CA PHE A 146 -16.96 4.38 0.27
C PHE A 146 -15.56 3.80 0.51
N HIS A 147 -14.59 4.70 0.73
CA HIS A 147 -13.22 4.36 1.08
C HIS A 147 -12.86 4.87 2.48
N LEU A 148 -12.44 3.96 3.35
CA LEU A 148 -11.87 4.25 4.66
C LEU A 148 -10.45 3.70 4.71
N GLY A 149 -9.48 4.62 4.63
CA GLY A 149 -8.06 4.31 4.71
C GLY A 149 -7.51 4.59 6.10
N ILE A 150 -7.09 3.54 6.81
CA ILE A 150 -6.28 3.66 8.02
C ILE A 150 -4.82 3.50 7.62
N SER A 151 -3.93 4.41 8.03
CA SER A 151 -2.50 4.28 7.75
C SER A 151 -1.68 4.62 8.98
N GLU A 152 -0.84 3.69 9.43
CA GLU A 152 0.09 3.87 10.54
C GLU A 152 1.53 3.93 10.02
N PHE A 153 2.23 5.03 10.33
CA PHE A 153 3.60 5.28 9.86
C PHE A 153 4.58 5.22 11.02
N TYR A 154 5.59 4.36 10.90
CA TYR A 154 6.62 4.15 11.90
C TYR A 154 7.99 4.49 11.33
N VAL A 155 8.44 5.73 11.56
CA VAL A 155 9.77 6.21 11.16
C VAL A 155 10.71 6.10 12.36
N GLN A 156 11.69 5.20 12.27
CA GLN A 156 12.66 4.96 13.35
C GLN A 156 13.81 5.99 13.32
N LYS A 157 14.69 5.93 14.33
CA LYS A 157 15.79 6.88 14.51
C LYS A 157 16.62 7.05 13.24
N GLY A 158 16.81 8.29 12.80
CA GLY A 158 17.55 8.61 11.57
C GLY A 158 16.86 8.17 10.27
N GLY A 159 15.66 7.62 10.35
CA GLY A 159 14.86 7.26 9.19
C GLY A 159 14.22 8.51 8.54
N TYR A 160 13.94 8.41 7.25
CA TYR A 160 13.28 9.45 6.48
C TYR A 160 12.14 8.84 5.64
N LEU A 161 10.98 9.48 5.66
CA LEU A 161 9.84 9.12 4.84
C LEU A 161 9.36 10.35 4.07
N ASN A 162 9.35 10.24 2.75
CA ASN A 162 8.53 11.07 1.88
C ASN A 162 7.32 10.25 1.43
N PHE A 163 6.12 10.74 1.73
CA PHE A 163 4.87 10.08 1.39
C PHE A 163 4.01 11.03 0.58
N THR A 164 3.74 10.66 -0.67
CA THR A 164 2.84 11.38 -1.59
C THR A 164 1.57 10.54 -1.74
N MET A 165 0.41 11.17 -1.59
CA MET A 165 -0.90 10.55 -1.79
C MET A 165 -1.85 11.53 -2.46
#